data_AF-A0A355S3J4-F1
#
_entry.id   AF-A0A355S3J4-F1
#
_cell.length_a   1.000
_cell.length_b   1.000
_cell.length_c   1.000
_cell.angle_alpha   90.00
_cell.angle_beta   90.00
_cell.angle_gamma   90.00
#
_symmetry.space_group_name_H-M   'P 1'
#
loop_
_entity.id
_entity.type
_entity.pdbx_description
1 polymer ?
#
loop_
_entity_poly.entity_id
_entity_poly.type
_entity_poly.pdbx_seq_one_letter_code
_entity_poly.pdbx_strand_id
1 'polypeptide(L)'
;MKFDTAIASYLLNPSESTYGVDELTRKYMNESIPSEKEVKEMMKSGEGMDIARDYLCTKAIYVYRLYDVLSKKLEDDGMKRLYEDVEHPLIEVLASMEIEGFTVDRKILEELSGEFGDEIDILTSQIYDLA
;
A
#
# COMPACT_ATOMS: atom_id res chain seq x y z
N MET A 1 -10.65 -6.17 -16.43
CA MET A 1 -9.85 -4.95 -16.29
C MET A 1 -8.54 -5.36 -15.63
N LYS A 2 -7.41 -5.17 -16.30
CA LYS A 2 -6.05 -5.54 -15.84
C LYS A 2 -5.27 -4.24 -15.55
N PHE A 3 -5.74 -3.46 -14.58
CA PHE A 3 -5.11 -2.18 -14.26
C PHE A 3 -5.24 -1.85 -12.78
N ASP A 4 -4.14 -1.41 -12.22
CA ASP A 4 -3.93 -1.03 -10.83
C ASP A 4 -3.39 0.41 -10.84
N THR A 5 -4.20 1.34 -10.34
CA THR A 5 -3.87 2.77 -10.33
C THR A 5 -2.71 3.09 -9.40
N ALA A 6 -2.51 2.30 -8.34
CA ALA A 6 -1.45 2.53 -7.38
C ALA A 6 -0.09 2.15 -8.01
N ILE A 7 0.00 0.97 -8.62
CA ILE A 7 1.22 0.53 -9.33
C ILE A 7 1.52 1.45 -10.52
N ALA A 8 0.50 1.83 -11.29
CA ALA A 8 0.68 2.78 -12.39
C ALA A 8 1.24 4.12 -11.89
N SER A 9 0.73 4.65 -10.78
CA SER A 9 1.24 5.90 -10.22
C SER A 9 2.64 5.75 -9.59
N TYR A 10 2.96 4.59 -9.01
CA TYR A 10 4.29 4.29 -8.49
C TYR A 10 5.35 4.36 -9.60
N LEU A 11 5.07 3.76 -10.76
CA LEU A 11 5.98 3.83 -11.91
C LEU A 11 6.19 5.27 -12.41
N LEU A 12 5.16 6.10 -12.37
CA LEU A 12 5.24 7.50 -12.80
C LEU A 12 6.00 8.38 -11.79
N ASN A 13 5.86 8.12 -10.49
CA ASN A 13 6.64 8.79 -9.46
C ASN A 13 6.80 7.91 -8.20
N PRO A 14 7.93 7.21 -8.05
CA PRO A 14 8.16 6.34 -6.90
C PRO A 14 8.48 7.12 -5.61
N SER A 15 8.68 8.44 -5.68
CA SER A 15 9.02 9.28 -4.52
C SER A 15 7.79 9.72 -3.71
N GLU A 16 6.58 9.37 -4.17
CA GLU A 16 5.35 9.73 -3.47
C GLU A 16 5.20 8.94 -2.18
N SER A 17 4.62 9.59 -1.16
CA SER A 17 4.36 8.98 0.14
C SER A 17 3.12 8.08 0.14
N THR A 18 2.22 8.25 -0.83
CA THR A 18 0.97 7.48 -0.96
C THR A 18 0.50 7.42 -2.41
N TYR A 19 -0.21 6.34 -2.73
CA TYR A 19 -0.80 6.08 -4.04
C TYR A 19 -2.33 5.86 -3.92
N GLY A 20 -2.94 6.44 -2.88
CA GLY A 20 -4.37 6.37 -2.62
C GLY A 20 -5.20 7.09 -3.68
N VAL A 21 -6.37 6.54 -4.00
CA VAL A 21 -7.29 7.07 -5.04
C VAL A 21 -7.65 8.53 -4.79
N ASP A 22 -7.80 8.95 -3.54
CA ASP A 22 -8.07 10.32 -3.12
C ASP A 22 -6.96 11.30 -3.52
N GLU A 23 -5.70 10.95 -3.24
CA GLU A 23 -4.55 11.77 -3.61
C GLU A 23 -4.30 11.74 -5.12
N LEU A 24 -4.45 10.58 -5.76
CA LEU A 24 -4.34 10.47 -7.22
C LEU A 24 -5.41 11.31 -7.93
N THR A 25 -6.64 11.31 -7.43
CA THR A 25 -7.73 12.12 -7.98
C THR A 25 -7.41 13.61 -7.84
N ARG A 26 -6.92 14.04 -6.68
CA ARG A 26 -6.48 15.42 -6.44
C ARG A 26 -5.37 15.83 -7.40
N LYS A 27 -4.35 15.00 -7.53
CA LYS A 27 -3.15 15.27 -8.34
C LYS A 27 -3.44 15.31 -9.85
N TYR A 28 -4.19 14.34 -10.35
CA TYR A 28 -4.34 14.13 -11.80
C TYR A 28 -5.64 14.71 -12.37
N MET A 29 -6.65 14.98 -11.55
CA MET A 29 -7.96 15.47 -11.98
C MET A 29 -8.35 16.81 -11.34
N ASN A 30 -7.59 17.29 -10.34
CA ASN A 30 -7.89 18.50 -9.57
C ASN A 30 -9.29 18.45 -8.92
N GLU A 31 -9.76 17.24 -8.61
CA GLU A 31 -11.02 16.94 -7.93
C GLU A 31 -10.70 16.35 -6.54
N SER A 32 -11.59 16.50 -5.58
CA SER A 32 -11.38 15.99 -4.21
C SER A 32 -12.46 14.97 -3.89
N ILE A 33 -12.05 13.80 -3.41
CA ILE A 33 -12.94 12.81 -2.80
C ILE A 33 -12.55 12.63 -1.32
N PRO A 34 -13.47 12.18 -0.46
CA PRO A 34 -13.15 11.88 0.93
C PRO A 34 -12.04 10.84 1.04
N SER A 35 -11.10 11.06 1.95
CA SER A 35 -10.09 10.07 2.32
C SER A 35 -10.71 8.94 3.15
N GLU A 36 -10.04 7.79 3.21
CA GLU A 36 -10.52 6.66 4.02
C GLU A 36 -10.61 7.03 5.51
N LYS A 37 -9.73 7.91 5.99
CA LYS A 37 -9.74 8.38 7.37
C LYS A 37 -10.99 9.23 7.68
N GLU A 38 -11.29 10.20 6.82
CA GLU A 38 -12.49 11.05 6.95
C GLU A 38 -13.77 10.20 6.94
N VAL A 39 -13.82 9.21 6.06
CA VAL A 39 -14.95 8.29 5.95
C VAL A 39 -15.11 7.45 7.22
N LYS A 40 -14.02 6.91 7.78
CA LYS A 40 -14.04 6.16 9.05
C LYS A 40 -14.53 7.02 10.22
N GLU A 41 -14.25 8.32 10.22
CA GLU A 41 -14.75 9.25 11.22
C GLU A 41 -16.26 9.51 11.04
N MET A 42 -16.72 9.72 9.81
CA MET A 42 -18.14 9.92 9.50
C MET A 42 -18.98 8.69 9.86
N MET A 43 -18.46 7.47 9.67
CA MET A 43 -19.18 6.22 9.99
C MET A 43 -19.51 6.04 11.47
N LYS A 44 -18.87 6.79 12.37
CA LYS A 44 -19.14 6.72 13.82
C LYS A 44 -20.51 7.29 14.20
N SER A 45 -21.22 7.96 13.28
CA SER A 45 -22.49 8.64 13.52
C SER A 45 -23.75 7.76 13.46
N GLY A 46 -23.62 6.44 13.25
CA GLY A 46 -24.76 5.51 13.19
C GLY A 46 -25.32 5.23 11.79
N GLU A 47 -24.87 5.97 10.77
CA GLU A 47 -25.20 5.77 9.34
C GLU A 47 -24.04 5.12 8.56
N GLY A 48 -23.20 4.33 9.24
CA GLY A 48 -21.94 3.85 8.67
C GLY A 48 -22.07 3.03 7.39
N MET A 49 -23.20 2.33 7.18
CA MET A 49 -23.40 1.48 6.00
C MET A 49 -23.69 2.30 4.73
N ASP A 50 -24.54 3.33 4.81
CA ASP A 50 -24.83 4.20 3.66
C ASP A 50 -23.60 5.03 3.29
N ILE A 51 -22.89 5.55 4.29
CA ILE A 51 -21.62 6.27 4.10
C ILE A 51 -20.58 5.36 3.43
N ALA A 52 -20.48 4.09 3.86
CA ALA A 52 -19.57 3.10 3.24
C ALA A 52 -19.89 2.90 1.76
N ARG A 53 -21.18 2.68 1.46
CA ARG A 53 -21.66 2.45 0.10
C ARG A 53 -21.30 3.62 -0.80
N ASP A 54 -21.66 4.83 -0.39
CA ASP A 54 -21.47 6.03 -1.22
C ASP A 54 -19.98 6.32 -1.43
N TYR A 55 -19.15 6.10 -0.40
CA TYR A 55 -17.70 6.18 -0.52
C TYR A 55 -17.14 5.15 -1.51
N LEU A 56 -17.51 3.87 -1.39
CA LEU A 56 -17.01 2.81 -2.27
C LEU A 56 -17.45 3.02 -3.73
N CYS A 57 -18.70 3.43 -3.95
CA CYS A 57 -19.20 3.80 -5.27
C CYS A 57 -18.40 4.96 -5.87
N THR A 58 -18.15 6.00 -5.07
CA THR A 58 -17.32 7.13 -5.48
C THR A 58 -15.91 6.65 -5.85
N LYS A 59 -15.26 5.88 -4.97
CA LYS A 59 -13.91 5.35 -5.20
C LYS A 59 -13.83 4.52 -6.48
N ALA A 60 -14.81 3.66 -6.75
CA ALA A 60 -14.87 2.85 -7.97
C ALA A 60 -14.98 3.72 -9.24
N ILE A 61 -15.81 4.76 -9.21
CA ILE A 61 -15.95 5.72 -10.32
C ILE A 61 -14.61 6.41 -10.60
N TYR A 62 -13.93 6.88 -9.56
CA TYR A 62 -12.66 7.59 -9.73
C TYR A 62 -11.51 6.66 -10.13
N VAL A 63 -11.45 5.41 -9.67
CA VAL A 63 -10.51 4.42 -10.18
C VAL A 63 -10.70 4.21 -11.68
N TYR A 64 -11.94 4.08 -12.13
CA TYR A 64 -12.25 3.94 -13.56
C TYR A 64 -11.84 5.18 -14.35
N ARG A 65 -12.08 6.39 -13.84
CA ARG A 65 -11.67 7.64 -14.51
C ARG A 65 -10.15 7.84 -14.52
N LEU A 66 -9.46 7.43 -13.47
CA LEU A 66 -7.99 7.52 -13.36
C LEU A 66 -7.28 6.59 -14.35
N TYR A 67 -7.90 5.48 -14.74
CA TYR A 67 -7.36 4.58 -15.76
C TYR A 67 -6.95 5.31 -17.03
N ASP A 68 -7.85 6.10 -17.62
CA ASP A 68 -7.59 6.79 -18.89
C ASP A 68 -6.42 7.79 -18.74
N VAL A 69 -6.36 8.50 -17.60
CA VAL A 69 -5.32 9.51 -17.35
C VAL A 69 -3.96 8.85 -17.11
N LEU A 70 -3.91 7.83 -16.26
CA LEU A 70 -2.66 7.16 -15.89
C LEU A 70 -2.12 6.29 -17.02
N SER A 71 -2.99 5.59 -17.75
CA SER A 71 -2.60 4.78 -18.91
C SER A 71 -1.94 5.65 -19.99
N LYS A 72 -2.52 6.81 -20.30
CA LYS A 72 -1.92 7.76 -21.23
C LYS A 72 -0.56 8.26 -20.74
N LYS A 73 -0.43 8.58 -19.44
CA LYS A 73 0.85 9.02 -18.87
C LYS A 73 1.93 7.93 -18.94
N LEU A 74 1.56 6.67 -18.69
CA LEU A 74 2.48 5.54 -18.85
C LEU A 74 2.94 5.38 -20.30
N GLU A 75 2.09 5.66 -21.28
CA GLU A 75 2.48 5.70 -22.69
C GLU A 75 3.44 6.85 -22.98
N ASP A 76 3.08 8.06 -22.55
CA ASP A 76 3.87 9.29 -22.77
C ASP A 76 5.29 9.18 -22.17
N ASP A 77 5.42 8.54 -21.00
CA ASP A 77 6.70 8.33 -20.31
C ASP A 77 7.41 7.02 -20.71
N GLY A 78 6.86 6.27 -21.67
CA GLY A 78 7.45 5.01 -22.17
C GLY A 78 7.43 3.84 -21.17
N MET A 79 6.64 3.94 -20.11
CA MET A 79 6.53 2.96 -19.02
C MET A 79 5.46 1.89 -19.26
N LYS A 80 4.62 2.01 -20.28
CA LYS A 80 3.52 1.06 -20.55
C LYS A 80 3.97 -0.40 -20.62
N ARG A 81 5.07 -0.70 -21.32
CA ARG A 81 5.58 -2.08 -21.40
C ARG A 81 6.09 -2.60 -20.08
N LEU A 82 6.77 -1.76 -19.29
CA LEU A 82 7.21 -2.15 -17.94
C LEU A 82 5.99 -2.48 -17.07
N TYR A 83 4.93 -1.67 -17.14
CA TYR A 83 3.68 -1.93 -16.46
C TYR A 83 3.03 -3.27 -16.88
N GLU A 84 2.82 -3.47 -18.19
CA GLU A 84 2.06 -4.61 -18.72
C GLU A 84 2.83 -5.93 -18.71
N ASP A 85 4.12 -5.90 -19.05
CA ASP A 85 4.93 -7.11 -19.27
C ASP A 85 5.64 -7.57 -17.98
N VAL A 86 5.82 -6.68 -16.99
CA VAL A 86 6.62 -6.96 -15.78
C VAL A 86 5.82 -6.75 -14.50
N GLU A 87 5.39 -5.51 -14.23
CA GLU A 87 4.80 -5.16 -12.94
C GLU A 87 3.43 -5.81 -12.73
N HIS A 88 2.55 -5.76 -13.74
CA HIS A 88 1.21 -6.32 -13.61
C HIS A 88 1.20 -7.85 -13.44
N PRO A 89 1.98 -8.64 -14.21
CA PRO A 89 2.12 -10.08 -13.96
C PRO A 89 2.73 -10.41 -12.59
N LEU A 90 3.63 -9.57 -12.08
CA LEU A 90 4.26 -9.77 -10.77
C LEU A 90 3.25 -9.71 -9.62
N ILE A 91 2.15 -8.97 -9.77
CA ILE A 91 1.07 -8.90 -8.76
C ILE A 91 0.54 -10.30 -8.44
N GLU A 92 0.25 -11.12 -9.45
CA GLU A 92 -0.28 -12.47 -9.26
C GLU A 92 0.76 -13.41 -8.60
N VAL A 93 2.03 -13.25 -8.95
CA VAL A 93 3.13 -14.02 -8.35
C VAL A 93 3.28 -13.68 -6.86
N LEU A 94 3.31 -12.40 -6.51
CA LEU A 94 3.43 -11.96 -5.12
C LEU A 94 2.22 -12.37 -4.29
N ALA A 95 1.00 -12.24 -4.84
CA ALA A 95 -0.20 -12.71 -4.17
C ALA A 95 -0.16 -14.22 -3.91
N SER A 96 0.34 -15.02 -4.87
CA SER A 96 0.52 -16.46 -4.68
C SER A 96 1.55 -16.77 -3.59
N MET A 97 2.67 -16.03 -3.55
CA MET A 97 3.69 -16.19 -2.51
C MET A 97 3.16 -15.82 -1.12
N GLU A 98 2.35 -14.77 -1.02
CA GLU A 98 1.74 -14.35 0.24
C GLU A 98 0.74 -15.37 0.78
N ILE A 99 -0.09 -15.95 -0.10
CA ILE A 99 -1.06 -17.00 0.27
C ILE A 99 -0.34 -18.28 0.72
N GLU A 100 0.74 -18.68 0.03
CA GLU A 100 1.52 -19.85 0.40
C GLU A 100 2.25 -19.65 1.74
N GLY A 101 2.82 -18.46 1.93
CA GLY A 101 3.64 -18.15 3.10
C GLY A 101 4.92 -18.99 3.16
N PHE A 102 5.48 -19.11 4.36
CA PHE A 102 6.63 -19.97 4.61
C PHE A 102 6.57 -20.55 6.03
N THR A 103 7.12 -21.76 6.19
CA THR A 103 7.16 -22.42 7.50
C THR A 103 8.34 -21.90 8.31
N VAL A 104 8.10 -21.65 9.60
CA VAL A 104 9.13 -21.27 10.56
C VAL A 104 9.23 -22.28 11.69
N ASP A 105 10.44 -22.51 12.20
CA ASP A 105 10.65 -23.26 13.42
C ASP A 105 10.49 -22.34 14.63
N ARG A 106 9.38 -22.51 15.33
CA ARG A 106 9.08 -21.73 16.53
C ARG A 106 10.16 -21.86 17.60
N LYS A 107 10.76 -23.03 17.77
CA LYS A 107 11.76 -23.26 18.82
C LYS A 107 13.01 -22.45 18.54
N ILE A 108 13.47 -22.42 17.29
CA ILE A 108 14.62 -21.60 16.87
C ILE A 108 14.30 -20.10 17.09
N LEU A 109 13.09 -19.66 16.78
CA LEU A 109 12.69 -18.27 17.04
C LEU A 109 12.68 -17.92 18.54
N GLU A 110 12.27 -18.84 19.40
CA GLU A 110 12.31 -18.68 20.86
C GLU A 110 13.75 -18.66 21.39
N GLU A 111 14.64 -19.51 20.85
CA GLU A 111 16.08 -19.52 21.16
C GLU A 111 16.74 -18.18 20.77
N LEU A 112 16.54 -17.72 19.53
CA LEU A 112 17.06 -16.42 19.06
C LEU A 112 16.52 -15.24 19.87
N SER A 113 15.24 -15.29 20.28
CA SER A 113 14.66 -14.27 21.14
C SER A 113 15.33 -14.20 22.51
N GLY A 114 15.77 -15.34 23.06
CA GLY A 114 16.53 -15.39 24.31
C GLY A 114 17.94 -14.83 24.14
N GLU A 115 18.66 -15.28 23.10
CA GLU A 115 20.02 -14.83 22.81
C GLU A 115 20.11 -13.31 22.63
N PHE A 116 19.20 -12.71 21.85
CA PHE A 116 19.16 -11.26 21.68
C PHE A 116 18.75 -10.52 22.96
N GLY A 117 17.92 -11.13 23.81
CA GLY A 117 17.58 -10.57 25.12
C GLY A 117 18.81 -10.47 26.02
N ASP A 118 19.57 -11.55 26.13
CA ASP A 118 20.80 -11.60 26.93
C ASP A 118 21.86 -10.60 26.40
N GLU A 119 22.00 -10.48 25.07
CA GLU A 119 22.93 -9.52 24.46
C GLU A 119 22.54 -8.07 24.76
N ILE A 120 21.25 -7.74 24.71
CA ILE A 120 20.72 -6.43 25.09
C ILE A 120 21.03 -6.12 26.56
N ASP A 121 20.82 -7.07 27.46
CA ASP A 121 21.08 -6.89 28.90
C ASP A 121 22.57 -6.65 29.16
N ILE A 122 23.45 -7.43 28.53
CA ILE A 122 24.90 -7.26 28.64
C ILE A 122 25.33 -5.87 28.14
N LEU A 123 24.88 -5.47 26.95
CA LEU A 123 25.20 -4.17 26.38
C LEU A 123 24.67 -3.03 27.26
N THR A 124 23.47 -3.19 27.81
CA THR A 124 22.85 -2.21 28.70
C THR A 124 23.68 -2.04 29.97
N SER A 125 24.09 -3.13 30.62
CA SER A 125 24.99 -3.06 31.78
C SER A 125 26.31 -2.38 31.45
N GLN A 126 26.95 -2.75 30.32
CA GLN A 126 28.20 -2.11 29.89
C GLN A 126 28.07 -0.60 29.68
N ILE A 127 26.95 -0.15 29.10
CA ILE A 127 26.68 1.28 28.90
C ILE A 127 26.51 2.00 30.25
N TYR A 128 25.79 1.40 31.20
CA TYR A 128 25.64 1.96 32.55
C TYR A 128 26.94 1.99 33.34
N ASP A 129 27.81 0.99 33.18
CA ASP A 129 29.12 0.94 33.84
C ASP A 129 30.12 1.97 33.27
N LEU A 130 29.91 2.45 32.05
CA LEU A 130 30.73 3.47 31.38
C LEU A 130 30.28 4.92 31.65
N ALA A 131 29.13 5.12 32.28
CA ALA A 131 28.53 6.43 32.60
C ALA A 131 28.83 6.87 34.04
#